data_AF-A0A8J7WRD7-F1
#
_entry.id   AF-A0A8J7WRD7-F1
#
_cell.length_a   1.000
_cell.length_b   1.000
_cell.length_c   1.000
_cell.angle_alpha   90.00
_cell.angle_beta   90.00
_cell.angle_gamma   90.00
#
_symmetry.space_group_name_H-M   'P 1'
#
loop_
_entity.id
_entity.type
_entity.pdbx_description
1 polymer ?
#
loop_
_entity_poly.entity_id
_entity_poly.type
_entity_poly.pdbx_seq_one_letter_code
_entity_poly.pdbx_strand_id
1 'polypeptide(L)'
;MAAPAAISGDQVNAVCSLHLMPNPATGAPQPSPPLPFSAPITLGVCATVLICGAPAVVVGASGVNTPPHVGLHPADPFFAPPAQQAVIAAGSGSVLLGGVPAARTGDSATCCGQPTGTLVGSGTTVLIGG
;
A
#
# COMPACT_ATOMS: atom_id res chain seq x y z
N MET A 1 18.11 -12.22 -1.06
CA MET A 1 18.17 -12.54 0.39
C MET A 1 16.76 -12.73 0.90
N ALA A 2 16.58 -13.54 1.95
CA ALA A 2 15.26 -13.72 2.55
C ALA A 2 14.87 -12.50 3.39
N ALA A 3 13.59 -12.15 3.38
CA ALA A 3 13.03 -11.05 4.17
C ALA A 3 11.80 -11.55 4.95
N PRO A 4 11.43 -10.90 6.08
CA PRO A 4 10.24 -11.27 6.83
C PRO A 4 8.99 -11.32 5.95
N ALA A 5 8.20 -12.39 6.10
CA ALA A 5 6.93 -12.55 5.43
C ALA A 5 5.94 -11.47 5.89
N ALA A 6 5.18 -10.93 4.96
CA ALA A 6 4.13 -9.98 5.28
C ALA A 6 2.80 -10.69 5.59
N ILE A 7 2.06 -10.14 6.55
CA ILE A 7 0.78 -10.66 7.04
C ILE A 7 -0.30 -9.59 7.05
N SER A 8 -1.56 -10.01 7.04
CA SER A 8 -2.72 -9.12 7.04
C SER A 8 -2.63 -8.11 8.19
N GLY A 9 -2.78 -6.83 7.87
CA GLY A 9 -2.63 -5.71 8.80
C GLY A 9 -1.28 -4.99 8.73
N ASP A 10 -0.27 -5.60 8.11
CA ASP A 10 1.00 -4.94 7.78
C ASP A 10 0.74 -3.71 6.89
N GLN A 11 1.62 -2.71 6.98
CA GLN A 11 1.38 -1.39 6.43
C GLN A 11 2.11 -1.18 5.12
N VAL A 12 1.48 -0.53 4.14
CA VAL A 12 2.22 0.14 3.08
C VAL A 12 2.39 1.60 3.46
N ASN A 13 3.65 2.04 3.52
CA ASN A 13 4.02 3.42 3.80
C ASN A 13 4.53 4.10 2.54
N ALA A 14 4.13 5.35 2.36
CA ALA A 14 4.55 6.19 1.24
C ALA A 14 4.41 7.68 1.55
N VAL A 15 4.87 8.47 0.58
CA VAL A 15 4.51 9.87 0.44
C VAL A 15 3.68 10.02 -0.84
N CYS A 16 2.50 10.61 -0.72
CA CYS A 16 1.62 10.90 -1.85
C CYS A 16 1.81 12.33 -2.33
N SER A 17 2.28 12.49 -3.57
CA SER A 17 2.61 13.78 -4.19
C SER A 17 1.63 14.17 -5.32
N LEU A 18 0.49 13.50 -5.41
CA LEU A 18 -0.46 13.65 -6.52
C LEU A 18 -1.57 14.69 -6.29
N HIS A 19 -1.67 15.27 -5.10
CA HIS A 19 -2.79 16.14 -4.76
C HIS A 19 -2.57 17.56 -5.28
N LEU A 20 -3.69 18.23 -5.59
CA LEU A 20 -3.74 19.62 -6.00
C LEU A 20 -4.50 20.45 -4.96
N MET A 21 -4.06 21.70 -4.77
CA MET A 21 -4.64 22.70 -3.88
C MET A 21 -5.06 23.92 -4.71
N PRO A 22 -6.09 24.68 -4.32
CA PRO A 22 -6.32 26.00 -4.88
C PRO A 22 -5.14 26.93 -4.56
N ASN A 23 -4.68 27.69 -5.56
CA ASN A 23 -3.74 28.77 -5.35
C ASN A 23 -4.42 29.92 -4.58
N PRO A 24 -3.86 30.40 -3.45
CA PRO A 24 -4.50 31.46 -2.65
C PRO A 24 -4.73 32.78 -3.39
N ALA A 25 -3.93 33.09 -4.41
CA ALA A 25 -4.02 34.34 -5.16
C ALA A 25 -4.91 34.22 -6.41
N THR A 26 -4.91 33.06 -7.07
CA THR A 26 -5.58 32.88 -8.38
C THR A 26 -6.74 31.90 -8.38
N GLY A 27 -6.87 31.07 -7.33
CA GLY A 27 -7.81 29.96 -7.28
C GLY A 27 -7.46 28.79 -8.21
N ALA A 28 -6.43 28.90 -9.05
CA ALA A 28 -6.03 27.86 -9.98
C ALA A 28 -5.44 26.64 -9.25
N PRO A 29 -5.62 25.39 -9.74
CA PRO A 29 -5.00 24.21 -9.15
C PRO A 29 -3.47 24.28 -9.19
N GLN A 30 -2.81 23.97 -8.08
CA GLN A 30 -1.35 23.83 -7.96
C GLN A 30 -1.00 22.58 -7.14
N PRO A 31 0.20 21.98 -7.31
CA PRO A 31 0.64 20.85 -6.49
C PRO A 31 0.55 21.15 -4.99
N SER A 32 0.01 20.21 -4.21
CA SER A 32 0.07 20.27 -2.76
C SER A 32 1.48 19.92 -2.26
N PRO A 33 1.82 20.32 -1.03
CA PRO A 33 2.88 19.65 -0.29
C PRO A 33 2.64 18.13 -0.23
N PRO A 34 3.69 17.30 -0.24
CA PRO A 34 3.52 15.85 -0.16
C PRO A 34 2.82 15.43 1.12
N LEU A 35 1.86 14.50 1.00
CA LEU A 35 1.04 14.04 2.12
C LEU A 35 1.48 12.65 2.56
N PRO A 36 1.45 12.35 3.88
CA PRO A 36 1.73 11.01 4.36
C PRO A 36 0.68 10.03 3.84
N PHE A 37 1.11 8.80 3.60
CA PHE A 37 0.26 7.68 3.22
C PHE A 37 0.65 6.46 4.06
N SER A 38 -0.33 5.83 4.70
CA SER A 38 -0.18 4.59 5.46
C SER A 38 -1.44 3.75 5.27
N ALA A 39 -1.32 2.55 4.73
CA ALA A 39 -2.46 1.68 4.49
C ALA A 39 -2.27 0.28 5.07
N PRO A 40 -3.14 -0.19 5.99
CA PRO A 40 -3.16 -1.60 6.41
C PRO A 40 -3.60 -2.48 5.23
N ILE A 41 -2.81 -3.49 4.90
CA ILE A 41 -3.12 -4.45 3.84
C ILE A 41 -4.00 -5.56 4.42
N THR A 42 -5.27 -5.56 4.06
CA THR A 42 -6.29 -6.48 4.62
C THR A 42 -7.18 -7.10 3.56
N LEU A 43 -7.15 -6.57 2.33
CA LEU A 43 -7.96 -7.04 1.21
C LEU A 43 -7.10 -7.88 0.26
N GLY A 44 -7.69 -8.92 -0.34
CA GLY A 44 -6.99 -9.77 -1.31
C GLY A 44 -5.82 -10.57 -0.73
N VAL A 45 -5.75 -10.71 0.60
CA VAL A 45 -4.75 -11.55 1.28
C VAL A 45 -5.04 -13.05 1.09
N CYS A 46 -4.02 -13.89 1.21
CA CYS A 46 -4.15 -15.35 1.10
C CYS A 46 -4.73 -15.94 2.40
N ALA A 47 -6.06 -16.08 2.46
CA ALA A 47 -6.77 -16.58 3.65
C ALA A 47 -6.45 -18.04 4.01
N THR A 48 -5.98 -18.84 3.05
CA THR A 48 -5.66 -20.27 3.26
C THR A 48 -4.28 -20.51 3.86
N VAL A 49 -3.40 -19.49 3.85
CA VAL A 49 -2.06 -19.59 4.45
C VAL A 49 -1.97 -18.61 5.60
N LEU A 50 -1.80 -19.14 6.81
CA LEU A 50 -1.60 -18.33 8.00
C LEU A 50 -0.12 -18.33 8.38
N ILE A 51 0.45 -17.14 8.57
CA ILE A 51 1.79 -16.92 9.12
C ILE A 51 1.61 -16.20 10.45
N CYS A 52 2.17 -16.75 11.52
CA CYS A 52 1.97 -16.22 12.87
C CYS A 52 0.49 -16.05 13.27
N GLY A 53 -0.41 -16.87 12.71
CA GLY A 53 -1.85 -16.82 12.98
C GLY A 53 -2.65 -15.83 12.14
N ALA A 54 -2.01 -15.06 11.25
CA ALA A 54 -2.66 -14.09 10.38
C ALA A 54 -2.55 -14.50 8.89
N PRO A 55 -3.55 -14.19 8.04
CA PRO A 55 -3.47 -14.43 6.60
C PRO A 55 -2.24 -13.80 5.96
N ALA A 56 -1.56 -14.53 5.08
CA ALA A 56 -0.36 -14.04 4.42
C ALA A 56 -0.68 -13.02 3.31
N VAL A 57 0.17 -12.01 3.17
CA VAL A 57 0.06 -11.01 2.08
C VAL A 57 0.71 -11.56 0.82
N VAL A 58 0.08 -11.29 -0.32
CA VAL A 58 0.54 -11.70 -1.65
C VAL A 58 0.45 -10.52 -2.62
N VAL A 59 1.10 -10.65 -3.78
CA VAL A 59 0.99 -9.64 -4.86
C VAL A 59 -0.48 -9.41 -5.25
N GLY A 60 -0.86 -8.15 -5.42
CA GLY A 60 -2.23 -7.73 -5.69
C GLY A 60 -3.10 -7.54 -4.44
N ALA A 61 -2.64 -7.96 -3.25
CA ALA A 61 -3.31 -7.60 -2.00
C ALA A 61 -3.30 -6.08 -1.81
N SER A 62 -4.31 -5.56 -1.12
CA SER A 62 -4.55 -4.12 -1.02
C SER A 62 -5.05 -3.65 0.33
N GLY A 63 -4.95 -2.34 0.53
CA GLY A 63 -5.36 -1.64 1.74
C GLY A 63 -5.75 -0.21 1.41
N VAL A 64 -6.45 0.45 2.35
CA VAL A 64 -6.89 1.84 2.18
C VAL A 64 -6.11 2.74 3.12
N ASN A 65 -5.68 3.90 2.61
CA ASN A 65 -4.98 4.90 3.39
C ASN A 65 -5.77 5.30 4.64
N THR A 66 -5.09 5.27 5.80
CA THR A 66 -5.69 5.52 7.11
C THR A 66 -4.72 6.35 7.98
N PRO A 67 -5.10 7.57 8.44
CA PRO A 67 -6.34 8.25 8.11
C PRO A 67 -6.40 8.66 6.63
N PRO A 68 -7.60 8.70 6.03
CA PRO A 68 -7.76 9.22 4.67
C PRO A 68 -7.21 10.65 4.60
N HIS A 69 -6.24 10.91 3.72
CA HIS A 69 -5.97 12.29 3.37
C HIS A 69 -7.14 12.79 2.50
N VAL A 70 -7.78 13.88 2.96
CA VAL A 70 -8.80 14.58 2.20
C VAL A 70 -8.16 15.20 0.96
N GLY A 71 -8.78 15.02 -0.21
CA GLY A 71 -8.47 15.83 -1.38
C GLY A 71 -8.71 17.28 -1.01
N LEU A 72 -7.65 18.10 -0.99
CA LEU A 72 -7.68 19.48 -0.49
C LEU A 72 -8.36 20.46 -1.47
N HIS A 73 -9.33 20.00 -2.26
CA HIS A 73 -10.04 20.80 -3.27
C HIS A 73 -11.59 20.66 -3.16
N PRO A 74 -12.33 21.77 -3.01
CA PRO A 74 -13.81 21.75 -2.95
C PRO A 74 -14.51 21.26 -4.22
N ALA A 75 -13.85 21.29 -5.39
CA ALA A 75 -14.37 20.71 -6.64
C ALA A 75 -13.84 19.29 -6.94
N ASP A 76 -13.21 18.64 -5.96
CA ASP A 76 -12.84 17.23 -6.05
C ASP A 76 -13.61 16.41 -5.00
N PRO A 77 -14.94 16.24 -5.19
CA PRO A 77 -15.76 15.53 -4.20
C PRO A 77 -15.44 14.03 -4.15
N PHE A 78 -14.78 13.48 -5.17
CA PHE A 78 -14.39 12.08 -5.25
C PHE A 78 -13.18 11.91 -6.18
N PHE A 79 -11.98 11.86 -5.63
CA PHE A 79 -11.01 10.94 -6.21
C PHE A 79 -11.62 9.55 -6.04
N ALA A 80 -11.93 8.87 -7.16
CA ALA A 80 -12.56 7.56 -7.12
C ALA A 80 -11.80 6.64 -6.14
N PRO A 81 -12.46 5.73 -5.41
CA PRO A 81 -11.84 4.87 -4.38
C PRO A 81 -10.48 4.22 -4.70
N PRO A 82 -10.13 3.91 -5.97
CA PRO A 82 -8.77 3.48 -6.34
C PRO A 82 -7.63 4.47 -5.96
N ALA A 83 -7.96 5.74 -5.74
CA ALA A 83 -6.99 6.81 -5.45
C ALA A 83 -6.58 6.94 -3.98
N GLN A 84 -7.02 6.04 -3.10
CA GLN A 84 -6.51 5.92 -1.73
C GLN A 84 -6.01 4.51 -1.43
N GLN A 85 -5.84 3.68 -2.45
CA GLN A 85 -5.43 2.30 -2.27
C GLN A 85 -3.91 2.17 -2.31
N ALA A 86 -3.43 1.31 -1.42
CA ALA A 86 -2.17 0.62 -1.60
C ALA A 86 -2.42 -0.72 -2.28
N VAL A 87 -1.58 -1.10 -3.24
CA VAL A 87 -1.61 -2.43 -3.86
C VAL A 87 -0.20 -2.98 -3.92
N ILE A 88 0.00 -4.20 -3.42
CA ILE A 88 1.31 -4.87 -3.47
C ILE A 88 1.67 -5.15 -4.93
N ALA A 89 2.79 -4.59 -5.38
CA ALA A 89 3.24 -4.65 -6.77
C ALA A 89 4.35 -5.69 -6.99
N ALA A 90 5.12 -6.01 -5.96
CA ALA A 90 6.19 -7.01 -6.02
C ALA A 90 6.08 -8.04 -4.88
N GLY A 91 6.71 -9.19 -5.09
CA GLY A 91 6.76 -10.31 -4.16
C GLY A 91 7.94 -11.23 -4.44
N SER A 92 7.94 -12.41 -3.84
CA SER A 92 8.90 -13.48 -4.11
C SER A 92 8.77 -14.02 -5.54
N GLY A 93 9.89 -14.29 -6.20
CA GLY A 93 9.92 -14.94 -7.52
C GLY A 93 9.87 -16.47 -7.43
N SER A 94 10.10 -17.05 -6.26
CA SER A 94 10.13 -18.52 -6.06
C SER A 94 9.07 -19.04 -5.10
N VAL A 95 8.60 -18.23 -4.15
CA VAL A 95 7.62 -18.65 -3.13
C VAL A 95 6.24 -18.13 -3.48
N LEU A 96 5.30 -19.06 -3.66
CA LEU A 96 3.90 -18.78 -3.92
C LEU A 96 3.05 -19.19 -2.72
N LEU A 97 2.13 -18.33 -2.31
CA LEU A 97 1.12 -18.63 -1.29
C LEU A 97 -0.26 -18.58 -1.96
N GLY A 98 -0.99 -19.69 -1.93
CA GLY A 98 -2.24 -19.81 -2.70
C GLY A 98 -2.05 -19.67 -4.21
N GLY A 99 -0.85 -19.97 -4.73
CA GLY A 99 -0.50 -19.81 -6.14
C GLY A 99 -0.10 -18.39 -6.56
N VAL A 100 -0.04 -17.43 -5.62
CA VAL A 100 0.30 -16.03 -5.88
C VAL A 100 1.65 -15.69 -5.23
N PRO A 101 2.53 -14.89 -5.87
CA PRO A 101 3.79 -14.46 -5.29
C PRO A 101 3.64 -13.90 -3.87
N ALA A 102 4.42 -14.45 -2.93
CA ALA A 102 4.37 -14.07 -1.52
C ALA A 102 5.00 -12.69 -1.29
N ALA A 103 4.32 -11.81 -0.55
CA ALA A 103 4.86 -10.49 -0.22
C ALA A 103 5.72 -10.53 1.06
N ARG A 104 6.70 -9.63 1.11
CA ARG A 104 7.70 -9.52 2.18
C ARG A 104 7.91 -8.07 2.56
N THR A 105 8.43 -7.86 3.77
CA THR A 105 8.89 -6.53 4.16
C THR A 105 9.90 -5.99 3.15
N GLY A 106 9.67 -4.77 2.67
CA GLY A 106 10.49 -4.09 1.68
C GLY A 106 10.01 -4.29 0.23
N ASP A 107 9.06 -5.18 -0.04
CA ASP A 107 8.50 -5.30 -1.39
C ASP A 107 7.73 -4.02 -1.77
N SER A 108 7.79 -3.67 -3.05
CA SER A 108 7.17 -2.45 -3.57
C SER A 108 5.65 -2.58 -3.67
N ALA A 109 4.99 -1.43 -3.51
CA ALA A 109 3.57 -1.26 -3.65
C ALA A 109 3.26 0.02 -4.43
N THR A 110 2.08 0.08 -5.03
CA THR A 110 1.55 1.35 -5.53
C THR A 110 0.78 2.04 -4.42
N CYS A 111 0.85 3.37 -4.34
CA CYS A 111 0.03 4.22 -3.49
C CYS A 111 -0.67 5.26 -4.36
N CYS A 112 -1.99 5.33 -4.31
CA CYS A 112 -2.77 6.20 -5.19
C CYS A 112 -2.43 5.98 -6.68
N GLY A 113 -2.13 4.73 -7.05
CA GLY A 113 -1.70 4.34 -8.40
C GLY A 113 -0.25 4.68 -8.77
N GLN A 114 0.55 5.28 -7.89
CA GLN A 114 1.96 5.58 -8.15
C GLN A 114 2.89 4.56 -7.48
N PRO A 115 4.03 4.18 -8.08
CA PRO A 115 4.96 3.19 -7.53
C PRO A 115 5.86 3.79 -6.43
N THR A 116 5.25 4.39 -5.41
CA THR A 116 5.94 5.07 -4.29
C THR A 116 5.80 4.34 -2.95
N GLY A 117 5.05 3.23 -2.93
CA GLY A 117 4.77 2.46 -1.73
C GLY A 117 5.83 1.42 -1.43
N THR A 118 6.06 1.22 -0.13
CA THR A 118 6.88 0.13 0.39
C THR A 118 6.11 -0.59 1.47
N LEU A 119 6.08 -1.92 1.40
CA LEU A 119 5.50 -2.77 2.44
C LEU A 119 6.40 -2.80 3.67
N VAL A 120 5.84 -2.39 4.80
CA VAL A 120 6.47 -2.39 6.12
C VAL A 120 5.76 -3.46 6.95
N GLY A 121 6.37 -4.63 6.99
CA GLY A 121 5.85 -5.75 7.77
C GLY A 121 6.11 -5.60 9.26
N SER A 122 5.26 -6.24 10.06
CA SER A 122 5.35 -6.30 11.53
C SER A 122 6.57 -7.07 12.07
N GLY A 123 7.41 -7.64 11.20
CA GLY A 123 8.64 -8.34 11.57
C GLY A 123 8.41 -9.79 11.98
N THR A 124 7.58 -10.51 11.22
CA THR A 124 7.32 -11.93 11.45
C THR A 124 8.61 -12.76 11.47
N THR A 125 8.59 -13.89 12.19
CA THR A 125 9.75 -14.78 12.32
C THR A 125 9.97 -15.67 11.09
N VAL A 126 9.01 -15.71 10.17
CA VAL A 126 9.11 -16.46 8.92
C VAL A 126 9.81 -15.61 7.87
N LEU A 127 10.94 -16.09 7.34
CA LEU A 127 11.65 -15.43 6.26
C LEU A 127 11.31 -16.09 4.91
N ILE A 128 10.98 -15.28 3.91
CA ILE A 128 10.67 -15.73 2.55
C ILE A 128 11.78 -15.30 1.60
N GLY A 129 12.26 -16.27 0.81
CA GLY A 129 13.34 -16.10 -0.18
C GLY A 129 12.92 -15.31 -1.43
N GLY A 130 13.92 -15.04 -2.27
CA GLY A 130 13.75 -14.47 -3.62
C GLY A 130 13.27 -15.52 -4.59
#